data_AF-A0A7V5UJ28-F1
#
_entry.id   AF-A0A7V5UJ28-F1
#
_cell.length_a   1.000
_cell.length_b   1.000
_cell.length_c   1.000
_cell.angle_alpha   90.00
_cell.angle_beta   90.00
_cell.angle_gamma   90.00
#
_symmetry.space_group_name_H-M   'P 1'
#
loop_
_entity.id
_entity.type
_entity.pdbx_description
1 polymer ?
#
loop_
_entity_poly.entity_id
_entity_poly.type
_entity_poly.pdbx_seq_one_letter_code
_entity_poly.pdbx_strand_id
1 'polypeptide(L)'
;MSFPSWRMGTGFRWGHGAPRPSSSGASWGPDLRLRIAQHCFAEIASFQEGDSMASRLVLVFGVSALAWGVLSPSMLAEEDTPELLRQTPLRLELQRPIDRRLKLIEERGIEGSGLFRGKIHVVRDAAEVNALSGRLKPGDQLVLAGSDWKNARFTFAGIGTPEAPILIRPQVPGQVVLSGKAEVAFEGAHLVIAGLVFRHVTVDRPGTVVMRLGTSQRRPANQCILHDIRMEDCNSPDPDDQRKLRMWYLTIRGRDNTVANSIFADMKNYGQMLAAQELPANGLLRLHVLNNRFVRRPYVDNQNGYEVIQIGWSGEKAKSAASLIQGNYFENCDGENELITLKASDIVVRQNNFVGCQGVVSVRAGNRVLVEGNVFDGRDRPNTGGVRLQGSGHVIIDNVFRHLRKPKNYYSWTISLMAASCENYGDGGDVAGYGRAKDILIARNLFDSCDSSIALGIYPRPKYPLLPRRIRVIDNVFRSKKLLTSPFDYVAPDPTGELKATLVESNNRFEVIR
;
A
#
# COMPACT_ATOMS: atom_id res chain seq x y z
N MET A 1 -35.75 45.59 -25.76
CA MET A 1 -35.74 46.58 -24.66
C MET A 1 -34.30 46.76 -24.20
N SER A 2 -33.73 47.91 -24.58
CA SER A 2 -32.78 48.76 -23.82
C SER A 2 -31.67 48.13 -22.95
N PHE A 3 -30.43 48.32 -23.43
CA PHE A 3 -29.24 48.69 -22.62
C PHE A 3 -29.28 50.21 -22.30
N PRO A 4 -28.32 50.86 -21.59
CA PRO A 4 -27.31 50.42 -20.58
C PRO A 4 -27.21 51.39 -19.36
N SER A 5 -26.28 51.18 -18.42
CA SER A 5 -25.38 52.28 -18.01
C SER A 5 -24.08 51.80 -17.33
N TRP A 6 -22.98 52.35 -17.86
CA TRP A 6 -21.65 52.44 -17.28
C TRP A 6 -21.53 53.78 -16.52
N ARG A 7 -20.61 53.87 -15.55
CA ARG A 7 -19.69 55.03 -15.42
C ARG A 7 -18.44 54.70 -14.59
N MET A 8 -17.29 55.00 -15.21
CA MET A 8 -15.96 55.16 -14.63
C MET A 8 -15.75 56.57 -14.04
N GLY A 9 -14.67 56.74 -13.26
CA GLY A 9 -13.93 58.00 -13.07
C GLY A 9 -12.91 57.89 -11.92
N THR A 10 -11.62 57.57 -12.15
CA THR A 10 -10.45 58.46 -12.40
C THR A 10 -10.01 59.31 -11.18
N GLY A 11 -8.73 59.42 -10.76
CA GLY A 11 -7.47 59.00 -11.39
C GLY A 11 -6.17 59.23 -10.54
N PHE A 12 -5.06 58.68 -11.08
CA PHE A 12 -3.65 59.16 -11.23
C PHE A 12 -3.14 60.44 -10.49
N ARG A 13 -1.87 60.67 -10.05
CA ARG A 13 -0.51 60.41 -10.62
C ARG A 13 0.66 60.51 -9.57
N TRP A 14 1.71 59.71 -9.80
CA TRP A 14 3.20 59.88 -9.87
C TRP A 14 4.10 60.61 -8.82
N GLY A 15 5.30 60.02 -8.60
CA GLY A 15 6.60 60.71 -8.46
C GLY A 15 7.61 60.10 -7.46
N HIS A 16 8.49 59.17 -7.88
CA HIS A 16 9.95 59.34 -8.11
C HIS A 16 10.91 59.13 -6.90
N GLY A 17 11.97 58.33 -7.12
CA GLY A 17 13.30 58.53 -6.52
C GLY A 17 13.92 57.34 -5.78
N ALA A 18 14.87 56.66 -6.42
CA ALA A 18 15.91 55.85 -5.74
C ALA A 18 17.14 56.75 -5.45
N PRO A 19 18.00 56.47 -4.45
CA PRO A 19 19.07 55.45 -4.63
C PRO A 19 19.45 54.64 -3.36
N ARG A 20 20.14 53.50 -3.56
CA ARG A 20 20.98 52.75 -2.58
C ARG A 20 22.36 53.44 -2.40
N PRO A 21 23.34 53.07 -1.51
CA PRO A 21 23.56 51.77 -0.82
C PRO A 21 24.23 51.76 0.60
N SER A 22 24.49 50.52 1.10
CA SER A 22 25.51 50.07 2.09
C SER A 22 25.19 50.27 3.60
N SER A 23 25.54 49.43 4.58
CA SER A 23 26.25 48.12 4.69
C SER A 23 26.09 47.58 6.13
N SER A 24 26.60 46.36 6.39
CA SER A 24 26.58 45.53 7.62
C SER A 24 25.31 44.68 7.79
N GLY A 25 25.34 43.35 7.90
CA GLY A 25 26.43 42.42 8.20
C GLY A 25 26.08 41.65 9.47
N ALA A 26 25.28 40.59 9.38
CA ALA A 26 25.21 39.53 10.38
C ALA A 26 24.52 38.28 9.80
N SER A 27 25.35 37.28 9.51
CA SER A 27 24.99 35.89 9.24
C SER A 27 24.40 35.22 10.49
N TRP A 28 23.27 34.52 10.36
CA TRP A 28 22.83 33.55 11.36
C TRP A 28 22.87 32.16 10.74
N GLY A 29 23.82 31.36 11.23
CA GLY A 29 24.08 29.97 10.86
C GLY A 29 23.13 28.96 11.51
N PRO A 30 23.35 27.66 11.26
CA PRO A 30 22.42 26.59 11.59
C PRO A 30 22.55 26.18 13.05
N ASP A 31 21.87 26.87 13.97
CA ASP A 31 21.91 26.49 15.39
C ASP A 31 20.57 26.61 16.13
N LEU A 32 19.48 26.33 15.42
CA LEU A 32 18.13 26.19 16.02
C LEU A 32 17.67 24.73 16.12
N ARG A 33 18.49 23.76 15.67
CA ARG A 33 18.19 22.33 15.77
C ARG A 33 18.78 21.66 17.02
N LEU A 34 19.65 22.33 17.78
CA LEU A 34 20.24 21.77 19.01
C LEU A 34 19.55 22.19 20.32
N ARG A 35 18.57 23.10 20.29
CA ARG A 35 17.85 23.55 21.50
C ARG A 35 16.49 22.87 21.77
N ILE A 36 16.07 21.94 20.90
CA ILE A 36 14.88 21.10 21.14
C ILE A 36 15.28 19.70 21.62
N ALA A 37 16.55 19.30 21.46
CA ALA A 37 17.05 17.98 21.87
C ALA A 37 17.48 17.89 23.35
N GLN A 38 17.39 18.96 24.14
CA GLN A 38 17.78 18.96 25.56
C GLN A 38 16.61 19.14 26.55
N HIS A 39 15.35 19.06 26.09
CA HIS A 39 14.18 19.05 26.98
C HIS A 39 13.42 17.72 27.06
N CYS A 40 13.95 16.63 26.47
CA CYS A 40 13.38 15.27 26.57
C CYS A 40 14.29 14.25 27.29
N PHE A 41 15.29 14.70 28.05
CA PHE A 41 16.11 13.84 28.90
C PHE A 41 16.25 14.47 30.29
N ALA A 42 15.14 14.59 31.01
CA ALA A 42 15.12 14.91 32.43
C ALA A 42 13.80 14.45 33.06
N GLU A 43 13.48 13.16 32.98
CA GLU A 43 12.49 12.51 33.86
C GLU A 43 12.64 10.98 33.91
N ILE A 44 13.90 10.51 33.94
CA ILE A 44 14.23 9.12 34.33
C ILE A 44 15.33 9.21 35.38
N ALA A 45 14.98 9.72 36.56
CA ALA A 45 15.82 9.66 37.76
C ALA A 45 15.00 10.01 39.02
N SER A 46 13.91 9.30 39.30
CA SER A 46 13.37 9.20 40.67
C SER A 46 12.30 8.10 40.73
N PHE A 47 12.71 6.85 40.97
CA PHE A 47 11.81 5.85 41.53
C PHE A 47 12.55 5.13 42.64
N GLN A 48 12.11 5.39 43.88
CA GLN A 48 12.51 4.64 45.07
C GLN A 48 11.60 3.42 45.24
N GLU A 49 12.16 2.40 45.88
CA GLU A 49 11.55 1.14 46.26
C GLU A 49 10.33 1.34 47.20
N GLY A 50 9.25 0.58 46.96
CA GLY A 50 8.18 0.36 47.95
C GLY A 50 6.75 0.48 47.41
N ASP A 51 6.01 -0.64 47.45
CA ASP A 51 4.54 -0.79 47.44
C ASP A 51 3.78 -0.45 46.14
N SER A 52 2.78 -1.21 45.65
CA SER A 52 2.13 -2.46 46.07
C SER A 52 1.44 -3.10 44.83
N MET A 53 1.04 -4.36 44.98
CA MET A 53 0.50 -5.24 43.95
C MET A 53 -0.97 -4.89 43.58
N ALA A 54 -1.22 -3.75 42.92
CA ALA A 54 -2.57 -3.40 42.43
C ALA A 54 -2.63 -2.54 41.15
N SER A 55 -1.51 -2.30 40.47
CA SER A 55 -1.45 -1.52 39.22
C SER A 55 -0.89 -2.34 38.06
N ARG A 56 -1.47 -3.52 37.83
CA ARG A 56 -1.14 -4.39 36.68
C ARG A 56 -2.37 -4.57 35.79
N LEU A 57 -2.75 -3.54 35.05
CA LEU A 57 -3.67 -3.71 33.92
C LEU A 57 -3.59 -2.60 32.87
N VAL A 58 -2.38 -2.23 32.42
CA VAL A 58 -2.17 -1.57 31.12
C VAL A 58 -0.83 -2.06 30.56
N LEU A 59 -0.83 -3.28 30.03
CA LEU A 59 0.30 -3.87 29.31
C LEU A 59 -0.23 -4.91 28.32
N VAL A 60 -1.09 -4.43 27.43
CA VAL A 60 -1.43 -5.06 26.16
C VAL A 60 -1.31 -3.93 25.15
N PHE A 61 -0.62 -4.16 24.04
CA PHE A 61 -0.08 -3.17 23.07
C PHE A 61 1.28 -2.58 23.47
N GLY A 62 2.34 -3.36 23.23
CA GLY A 62 3.69 -2.84 23.33
C GLY A 62 4.83 -3.87 23.36
N VAL A 63 4.62 -5.11 22.93
CA VAL A 63 5.74 -6.07 22.80
C VAL A 63 5.53 -6.95 21.57
N SER A 64 5.87 -6.41 20.40
CA SER A 64 6.09 -7.20 19.18
C SER A 64 7.31 -6.71 18.39
N ALA A 65 8.25 -6.04 19.04
CA ALA A 65 9.49 -5.52 18.42
C ALA A 65 10.78 -6.12 19.01
N LEU A 66 10.69 -6.96 20.05
CA LEU A 66 11.83 -7.60 20.69
C LEU A 66 11.77 -9.11 20.50
N ALA A 67 11.82 -9.54 19.23
CA ALA A 67 12.05 -10.95 18.87
C ALA A 67 12.76 -11.09 17.52
N TRP A 68 13.63 -10.14 17.16
CA TRP A 68 14.57 -10.28 16.04
C TRP A 68 15.84 -9.51 16.39
N GLY A 69 16.68 -10.11 17.24
CA GLY A 69 18.06 -9.69 17.36
C GLY A 69 18.77 -10.03 16.06
N VAL A 70 19.04 -9.03 15.23
CA VAL A 70 20.16 -8.88 14.27
C VAL A 70 19.84 -7.67 13.38
N LEU A 71 20.83 -6.76 13.29
CA LEU A 71 20.91 -5.48 12.54
C LEU A 71 20.58 -4.21 13.36
N SER A 72 21.63 -3.52 13.78
CA SER A 72 21.59 -2.10 14.12
C SER A 72 21.24 -1.28 12.86
N PRO A 73 20.45 -0.19 12.94
CA PRO A 73 20.12 0.66 11.79
C PRO A 73 21.28 1.52 11.24
N SER A 74 22.54 1.22 11.56
CA SER A 74 23.68 2.11 11.31
C SER A 74 24.33 1.96 9.93
N MET A 75 23.58 1.64 8.88
CA MET A 75 24.11 1.53 7.49
C MET A 75 23.40 2.42 6.45
N LEU A 76 22.54 3.35 6.86
CA LEU A 76 21.96 4.32 5.92
C LEU A 76 22.75 5.61 5.98
N ALA A 77 23.56 5.86 4.95
CA ALA A 77 23.94 7.21 4.58
C ALA A 77 22.65 7.94 4.14
N GLU A 78 21.98 8.61 5.10
CA GLU A 78 20.78 9.40 4.83
C GLU A 78 21.04 10.53 3.81
N GLU A 79 22.29 10.98 3.66
CA GLU A 79 22.65 12.12 2.81
C GLU A 79 22.58 11.82 1.29
N ASP A 80 22.82 10.58 0.85
CA ASP A 80 22.88 10.23 -0.59
C ASP A 80 21.56 9.71 -1.17
N THR A 81 20.61 9.31 -0.31
CA THR A 81 19.29 8.81 -0.75
C THR A 81 18.49 9.83 -1.55
N PRO A 82 18.37 11.09 -1.09
CA PRO A 82 17.64 12.11 -1.84
C PRO A 82 18.23 12.36 -3.23
N GLU A 83 19.55 12.28 -3.38
CA GLU A 83 20.21 12.53 -4.67
C GLU A 83 19.94 11.40 -5.68
N LEU A 84 20.04 10.14 -5.24
CA LEU A 84 19.71 9.00 -6.09
C LEU A 84 18.25 9.00 -6.54
N LEU A 85 17.34 9.38 -5.64
CA LEU A 85 15.92 9.50 -6.00
C LEU A 85 15.66 10.69 -6.95
N ARG A 86 16.37 11.81 -6.83
CA ARG A 86 16.26 12.96 -7.75
C ARG A 86 16.64 12.64 -9.19
N GLN A 87 17.53 11.68 -9.39
CA GLN A 87 17.95 11.22 -10.72
C GLN A 87 16.96 10.23 -11.36
N THR A 88 15.86 9.90 -10.68
CA THR A 88 14.87 8.95 -11.16
C THR A 88 13.59 9.67 -11.60
N PRO A 89 12.81 9.10 -12.53
CA PRO A 89 11.58 9.72 -13.03
C PRO A 89 10.41 9.59 -12.03
N LEU A 90 10.65 9.28 -10.75
CA LEU A 90 9.59 9.11 -9.76
C LEU A 90 8.78 10.40 -9.59
N ARG A 91 7.46 10.24 -9.39
CA ARG A 91 6.53 11.34 -9.17
C ARG A 91 6.00 11.38 -7.74
N LEU A 92 6.91 11.55 -6.77
CA LEU A 92 6.57 11.55 -5.35
C LEU A 92 5.68 12.74 -4.96
N GLU A 93 5.68 13.81 -5.75
CA GLU A 93 4.79 14.97 -5.58
C GLU A 93 3.30 14.64 -5.75
N LEU A 94 2.97 13.49 -6.35
CA LEU A 94 1.59 13.03 -6.49
C LEU A 94 1.03 12.40 -5.21
N GLN A 95 1.90 12.00 -4.28
CA GLN A 95 1.50 11.39 -3.02
C GLN A 95 0.78 12.41 -2.14
N ARG A 96 -0.22 11.97 -1.38
CA ARG A 96 -0.90 12.80 -0.37
C ARG A 96 -0.33 12.51 1.02
N PRO A 97 -0.43 13.44 1.98
CA PRO A 97 -0.08 13.14 3.36
C PRO A 97 -1.02 12.07 3.96
N ILE A 98 -0.54 11.40 5.01
CA ILE A 98 -1.40 10.56 5.85
C ILE A 98 -2.56 11.39 6.40
N ASP A 99 -3.77 10.83 6.37
CA ASP A 99 -4.99 11.52 6.76
C ASP A 99 -4.94 11.97 8.23
N ARG A 100 -5.14 13.26 8.48
CA ARG A 100 -5.10 13.83 9.83
C ARG A 100 -6.14 13.20 10.75
N ARG A 101 -7.31 12.81 10.22
CA ARG A 101 -8.36 12.17 11.02
C ARG A 101 -7.90 10.81 11.54
N LEU A 102 -7.18 10.03 10.73
CA LEU A 102 -6.60 8.76 11.17
C LEU A 102 -5.62 8.98 12.32
N LYS A 103 -4.71 9.96 12.21
CA LYS A 103 -3.76 10.29 13.28
C LYS A 103 -4.48 10.64 14.60
N LEU A 104 -5.52 11.46 14.54
CA LEU A 104 -6.33 11.81 15.72
C LEU A 104 -7.01 10.58 16.34
N ILE A 105 -7.52 9.65 15.52
CA ILE A 105 -8.13 8.41 15.98
C ILE A 105 -7.08 7.49 16.62
N GLU A 106 -5.90 7.36 16.03
CA GLU A 106 -4.81 6.52 16.55
C GLU A 106 -4.23 7.07 17.86
N GLU A 107 -4.06 8.40 17.97
CA GLU A 107 -3.48 9.05 19.14
C GLU A 107 -4.45 9.16 20.32
N ARG A 108 -5.75 9.38 20.05
CA ARG A 108 -6.73 9.77 21.07
C ARG A 108 -7.95 8.84 21.15
N GLY A 109 -7.99 7.80 20.33
CA GLY A 109 -9.16 6.94 20.17
C GLY A 109 -10.32 7.62 19.43
N ILE A 110 -11.35 6.83 19.09
CA ILE A 110 -12.55 7.33 18.39
C ILE A 110 -13.24 8.43 19.20
N GLU A 111 -13.50 8.21 20.48
CA GLU A 111 -14.20 9.16 21.35
C GLU A 111 -13.36 10.42 21.64
N GLY A 112 -12.07 10.27 21.92
CA GLY A 112 -11.15 11.38 22.21
C GLY A 112 -10.67 12.16 20.98
N SER A 113 -10.94 11.68 19.76
CA SER A 113 -10.55 12.37 18.51
C SER A 113 -11.23 13.72 18.32
N GLY A 114 -12.41 13.92 18.92
CA GLY A 114 -13.23 15.12 18.78
C GLY A 114 -13.91 15.29 17.42
N LEU A 115 -13.87 14.29 16.54
CA LEU A 115 -14.40 14.31 15.17
C LEU A 115 -15.92 14.05 15.08
N PHE A 116 -16.50 13.37 16.07
CA PHE A 116 -17.84 12.77 15.97
C PHE A 116 -18.83 13.38 16.98
N ARG A 117 -19.16 14.66 16.79
CA ARG A 117 -19.97 15.46 17.74
C ARG A 117 -21.47 15.51 17.42
N GLY A 118 -21.89 14.83 16.35
CA GLY A 118 -23.28 14.81 15.90
C GLY A 118 -24.14 13.82 16.70
N LYS A 119 -25.32 13.52 16.15
CA LYS A 119 -26.27 12.60 16.78
C LYS A 119 -25.83 11.15 16.61
N ILE A 120 -26.13 10.34 17.62
CA ILE A 120 -25.98 8.88 17.57
C ILE A 120 -27.28 8.27 17.08
N HIS A 121 -27.22 7.53 15.98
CA HIS A 121 -28.33 6.78 15.42
C HIS A 121 -28.04 5.29 15.58
N VAL A 122 -28.75 4.63 16.51
CA VAL A 122 -28.59 3.20 16.77
C VAL A 122 -29.46 2.40 15.80
N VAL A 123 -28.87 1.40 15.17
CA VAL A 123 -29.54 0.47 14.25
C VAL A 123 -29.29 -0.97 14.67
N ARG A 124 -30.28 -1.85 14.48
CA ARG A 124 -30.25 -3.26 14.91
C ARG A 124 -30.25 -4.25 13.75
N ASP A 125 -30.59 -3.81 12.56
CA ASP A 125 -30.62 -4.63 11.36
C ASP A 125 -30.29 -3.82 10.08
N ALA A 126 -30.25 -4.53 8.95
CA ALA A 126 -29.98 -3.93 7.65
C ALA A 126 -31.08 -2.98 7.16
N ALA A 127 -32.34 -3.18 7.53
CA ALA A 127 -33.45 -2.34 7.11
C ALA A 127 -33.37 -0.95 7.75
N GLU A 128 -33.02 -0.88 9.04
CA GLU A 128 -32.79 0.37 9.76
C GLU A 128 -31.59 1.14 9.20
N VAL A 129 -30.50 0.45 8.81
CA VAL A 129 -29.37 1.09 8.09
C VAL A 129 -29.84 1.74 6.79
N ASN A 130 -30.59 1.00 5.98
CA ASN A 130 -31.08 1.50 4.69
C ASN A 130 -32.05 2.69 4.88
N ALA A 131 -32.87 2.69 5.93
CA ALA A 131 -33.80 3.78 6.23
C ALA A 131 -33.09 5.10 6.61
N LEU A 132 -31.86 5.02 7.14
CA LEU A 132 -31.03 6.18 7.51
C LEU A 132 -30.03 6.59 6.42
N SER A 133 -29.82 5.75 5.42
CA SER A 133 -28.93 6.01 4.28
C SER A 133 -29.27 7.34 3.59
N GLY A 134 -28.27 8.22 3.45
CA GLY A 134 -28.41 9.55 2.87
C GLY A 134 -29.03 10.62 3.78
N ARG A 135 -29.37 10.29 5.04
CA ARG A 135 -30.06 11.22 5.97
C ARG A 135 -29.17 11.73 7.11
N LEU A 136 -28.06 11.06 7.41
CA LEU A 136 -27.12 11.47 8.46
C LEU A 136 -26.41 12.77 8.08
N LYS A 137 -26.20 13.64 9.08
CA LYS A 137 -25.49 14.91 8.93
C LYS A 137 -24.00 14.75 9.24
N PRO A 138 -23.11 15.64 8.75
CA PRO A 138 -21.71 15.67 9.16
C PRO A 138 -21.55 15.61 10.69
N GLY A 139 -20.67 14.72 11.17
CA GLY A 139 -20.42 14.47 12.59
C GLY A 139 -21.34 13.43 13.24
N ASP A 140 -22.45 13.03 12.60
CA ASP A 140 -23.34 11.99 13.11
C ASP A 140 -22.64 10.62 13.16
N GLN A 141 -23.20 9.72 13.97
CA GLN A 141 -22.74 8.35 14.12
C GLN A 141 -23.88 7.38 13.76
N LEU A 142 -23.57 6.38 12.93
CA LEU A 142 -24.38 5.18 12.74
C LEU A 142 -23.80 4.06 13.61
N VAL A 143 -24.55 3.66 14.64
CA VAL A 143 -24.08 2.67 15.63
C VAL A 143 -24.86 1.38 15.47
N LEU A 144 -24.16 0.33 15.03
CA LEU A 144 -24.74 -1.01 14.87
C LEU A 144 -24.82 -1.69 16.24
N ALA A 145 -26.00 -2.14 16.63
CA ALA A 145 -26.27 -2.80 17.90
C ALA A 145 -26.98 -4.15 17.68
N GLY A 146 -27.07 -4.95 18.74
CA GLY A 146 -27.74 -6.25 18.70
C GLY A 146 -26.96 -7.33 17.93
N SER A 147 -27.59 -8.50 17.77
CA SER A 147 -26.99 -9.72 17.23
C SER A 147 -27.43 -10.07 15.80
N ASP A 148 -28.40 -9.35 15.23
CA ASP A 148 -29.06 -9.70 13.96
C ASP A 148 -28.30 -9.24 12.71
N TRP A 149 -27.04 -9.67 12.60
CA TRP A 149 -26.14 -9.31 11.50
C TRP A 149 -25.79 -10.49 10.58
N LYS A 150 -26.44 -11.64 10.80
CA LYS A 150 -26.38 -12.79 9.90
C LYS A 150 -27.16 -12.50 8.62
N ASN A 151 -26.54 -12.75 7.46
CA ASN A 151 -27.08 -12.47 6.12
C ASN A 151 -27.39 -10.98 5.86
N ALA A 152 -26.88 -10.06 6.68
CA ALA A 152 -27.17 -8.64 6.54
C ALA A 152 -26.66 -8.08 5.19
N ARG A 153 -27.56 -7.40 4.47
CA ARG A 153 -27.27 -6.79 3.17
C ARG A 153 -27.77 -5.36 3.15
N PHE A 154 -26.86 -4.39 3.06
CA PHE A 154 -27.23 -2.98 3.05
C PHE A 154 -26.23 -2.11 2.29
N THR A 155 -26.71 -0.94 1.88
CA THR A 155 -25.87 0.14 1.34
C THR A 155 -26.09 1.40 2.14
N PHE A 156 -25.05 1.87 2.82
CA PHE A 156 -25.07 3.14 3.52
C PHE A 156 -24.41 4.24 2.68
N ALA A 157 -25.16 5.30 2.38
CA ALA A 157 -24.65 6.51 1.75
C ALA A 157 -24.59 7.66 2.77
N GLY A 158 -23.53 8.44 2.76
CA GLY A 158 -23.38 9.59 3.63
C GLY A 158 -22.34 10.58 3.14
N ILE A 159 -22.49 11.85 3.51
CA ILE A 159 -21.55 12.91 3.19
C ILE A 159 -21.21 13.65 4.48
N GLY A 160 -20.04 13.33 5.05
CA GLY A 160 -19.43 14.10 6.13
C GLY A 160 -18.54 15.22 5.61
N THR A 161 -17.70 15.77 6.49
CA THR A 161 -16.64 16.72 6.14
C THR A 161 -15.29 16.27 6.74
N PRO A 162 -14.14 16.88 6.36
CA PRO A 162 -12.87 16.59 7.02
C PRO A 162 -12.89 16.83 8.54
N GLU A 163 -13.62 17.84 9.00
CA GLU A 163 -13.71 18.22 10.42
C GLU A 163 -14.82 17.47 11.17
N ALA A 164 -15.85 17.02 10.45
CA ALA A 164 -17.00 16.31 11.00
C ALA A 164 -17.38 15.13 10.09
N PRO A 165 -16.55 14.08 10.02
CA PRO A 165 -16.88 12.87 9.28
C PRO A 165 -18.09 12.16 9.89
N ILE A 166 -18.76 11.31 9.11
CA ILE A 166 -19.80 10.41 9.63
C ILE A 166 -19.11 9.12 10.11
N LEU A 167 -19.37 8.73 11.36
CA LEU A 167 -18.83 7.49 11.93
C LEU A 167 -19.79 6.33 11.72
N ILE A 168 -19.28 5.19 11.28
CA ILE A 168 -19.99 3.92 11.26
C ILE A 168 -19.21 2.95 12.15
N ARG A 169 -19.84 2.41 13.20
CA ARG A 169 -19.17 1.52 14.16
C ARG A 169 -20.15 0.55 14.84
N PRO A 170 -19.68 -0.55 15.44
CA PRO A 170 -20.49 -1.28 16.39
C PRO A 170 -20.70 -0.49 17.69
N GLN A 171 -21.78 -0.79 18.41
CA GLN A 171 -22.04 -0.25 19.74
C GLN A 171 -20.95 -0.67 20.72
N VAL A 172 -20.60 -1.96 20.69
CA VAL A 172 -19.48 -2.54 21.43
C VAL A 172 -18.53 -3.21 20.43
N PRO A 173 -17.24 -2.84 20.40
CA PRO A 173 -16.26 -3.46 19.51
C PRO A 173 -16.28 -4.98 19.58
N GLY A 174 -16.30 -5.64 18.42
CA GLY A 174 -16.30 -7.10 18.30
C GLY A 174 -17.64 -7.82 18.55
N GLN A 175 -18.68 -7.14 19.06
CA GLN A 175 -19.98 -7.80 19.31
C GLN A 175 -20.87 -7.92 18.06
N VAL A 176 -20.77 -6.98 17.13
CA VAL A 176 -21.48 -7.04 15.84
C VAL A 176 -20.62 -7.83 14.84
N VAL A 177 -21.07 -9.04 14.51
CA VAL A 177 -20.41 -9.93 13.55
C VAL A 177 -21.30 -10.14 12.33
N LEU A 178 -20.87 -9.63 11.19
CA LEU A 178 -21.49 -9.88 9.89
C LEU A 178 -21.07 -11.27 9.40
N SER A 179 -22.04 -12.15 9.16
CA SER A 179 -21.82 -13.56 8.83
C SER A 179 -22.86 -14.11 7.85
N GLY A 180 -22.72 -15.37 7.42
CA GLY A 180 -23.63 -15.97 6.45
C GLY A 180 -23.53 -15.24 5.11
N LYS A 181 -24.64 -14.91 4.46
CA LYS A 181 -24.63 -14.25 3.15
C LYS A 181 -24.45 -12.72 3.24
N ALA A 182 -23.70 -12.20 4.21
CA ALA A 182 -23.56 -10.77 4.43
C ALA A 182 -22.79 -10.07 3.30
N GLU A 183 -23.31 -8.94 2.81
CA GLU A 183 -22.64 -8.08 1.83
C GLU A 183 -23.02 -6.62 2.12
N VAL A 184 -22.04 -5.76 2.38
CA VAL A 184 -22.30 -4.36 2.73
C VAL A 184 -21.59 -3.40 1.79
N ALA A 185 -22.17 -2.21 1.62
CA ALA A 185 -21.60 -1.16 0.79
C ALA A 185 -21.67 0.21 1.48
N PHE A 186 -20.65 1.03 1.22
CA PHE A 186 -20.54 2.40 1.72
C PHE A 186 -20.26 3.35 0.56
N GLU A 187 -20.99 4.45 0.49
CA GLU A 187 -20.91 5.43 -0.60
C GLU A 187 -20.91 6.87 -0.08
N GLY A 188 -20.37 7.79 -0.89
CA GLY A 188 -20.37 9.22 -0.58
C GLY A 188 -18.99 9.74 -0.20
N ALA A 189 -18.88 10.53 0.86
CA ALA A 189 -17.61 11.17 1.22
C ALA A 189 -17.43 11.34 2.73
N HIS A 190 -16.16 11.34 3.15
CA HIS A 190 -15.77 11.59 4.54
C HIS A 190 -16.46 10.66 5.56
N LEU A 191 -16.51 9.37 5.23
CA LEU A 191 -16.95 8.33 6.15
C LEU A 191 -15.75 7.79 6.93
N VAL A 192 -15.93 7.52 8.22
CA VAL A 192 -15.03 6.70 9.01
C VAL A 192 -15.79 5.43 9.37
N ILE A 193 -15.39 4.29 8.80
CA ILE A 193 -15.95 2.98 9.12
C ILE A 193 -14.94 2.27 10.02
N ALA A 194 -15.34 1.95 11.25
CA ALA A 194 -14.44 1.43 12.27
C ALA A 194 -14.99 0.20 13.00
N GLY A 195 -14.13 -0.78 13.27
CA GLY A 195 -14.43 -1.90 14.18
C GLY A 195 -15.43 -2.93 13.64
N LEU A 196 -15.70 -2.96 12.33
CA LEU A 196 -16.62 -3.95 11.76
C LEU A 196 -15.92 -5.31 11.61
N VAL A 197 -16.62 -6.37 12.00
CA VAL A 197 -16.14 -7.76 11.92
C VAL A 197 -16.98 -8.55 10.94
N PHE A 198 -16.32 -9.16 9.97
CA PHE A 198 -16.88 -10.14 9.03
C PHE A 198 -16.23 -11.49 9.32
N ARG A 199 -17.05 -12.49 9.62
CA ARG A 199 -16.56 -13.84 9.89
C ARG A 199 -17.52 -14.88 9.32
N HIS A 200 -16.96 -15.88 8.63
CA HIS A 200 -17.74 -16.95 8.01
C HIS A 200 -18.85 -16.41 7.08
N VAL A 201 -18.52 -15.37 6.29
CA VAL A 201 -19.39 -14.94 5.19
C VAL A 201 -19.33 -15.98 4.07
N THR A 202 -20.45 -16.60 3.77
CA THR A 202 -20.62 -17.66 2.78
C THR A 202 -20.66 -17.09 1.36
N VAL A 203 -19.81 -17.62 0.48
CA VAL A 203 -19.80 -17.29 -0.95
C VAL A 203 -20.47 -18.41 -1.74
N ASP A 204 -21.65 -18.15 -2.31
CA ASP A 204 -22.44 -19.13 -3.08
C ASP A 204 -22.67 -18.73 -4.54
N ARG A 205 -22.11 -17.57 -4.95
CA ARG A 205 -22.21 -17.05 -6.32
C ARG A 205 -20.94 -16.31 -6.75
N PRO A 206 -20.63 -16.29 -8.07
CA PRO A 206 -19.56 -15.46 -8.57
C PRO A 206 -19.91 -13.98 -8.40
N GLY A 207 -18.90 -13.12 -8.26
CA GLY A 207 -19.12 -11.68 -8.15
C GLY A 207 -19.45 -11.20 -6.73
N THR A 208 -19.36 -12.07 -5.72
CA THR A 208 -19.61 -11.70 -4.32
C THR A 208 -18.54 -10.74 -3.84
N VAL A 209 -18.94 -9.63 -3.20
CA VAL A 209 -18.00 -8.76 -2.48
C VAL A 209 -18.54 -8.55 -1.08
N VAL A 210 -17.74 -8.90 -0.08
CA VAL A 210 -18.14 -8.81 1.34
C VAL A 210 -18.36 -7.35 1.73
N MET A 211 -17.42 -6.48 1.35
CA MET A 211 -17.51 -5.04 1.62
C MET A 211 -17.13 -4.21 0.39
N ARG A 212 -17.98 -3.25 0.03
CA ARG A 212 -17.70 -2.27 -1.04
C ARG A 212 -17.52 -0.89 -0.44
N LEU A 213 -16.40 -0.23 -0.72
CA LEU A 213 -16.23 1.20 -0.51
C LEU A 213 -16.37 1.89 -1.87
N GLY A 214 -17.58 2.36 -2.17
CA GLY A 214 -18.03 2.78 -3.50
C GLY A 214 -18.54 1.60 -4.32
N THR A 215 -19.76 1.70 -4.85
CA THR A 215 -20.43 0.61 -5.59
C THR A 215 -20.23 0.71 -7.09
N SER A 216 -19.87 1.87 -7.63
CA SER A 216 -19.60 2.08 -9.06
C SER A 216 -18.83 3.38 -9.29
N GLN A 217 -18.36 3.64 -10.51
CA GLN A 217 -17.80 4.96 -10.87
C GLN A 217 -18.80 6.11 -10.67
N ARG A 218 -20.12 5.85 -10.77
CA ARG A 218 -21.19 6.84 -10.54
C ARG A 218 -21.53 7.00 -9.06
N ARG A 219 -21.16 6.04 -8.23
CA ARG A 219 -21.41 6.01 -6.79
C ARG A 219 -20.11 5.68 -6.04
N PRO A 220 -19.07 6.55 -6.17
CA PRO A 220 -17.80 6.34 -5.49
C PRO A 220 -17.91 6.63 -3.99
N ALA A 221 -16.89 6.23 -3.25
CA ALA A 221 -16.62 6.72 -1.90
C ALA A 221 -15.29 7.48 -1.92
N ASN A 222 -15.27 8.71 -1.41
CA ASN A 222 -14.11 9.58 -1.47
C ASN A 222 -13.70 10.07 -0.08
N GLN A 223 -12.39 10.13 0.17
CA GLN A 223 -11.84 10.63 1.43
C GLN A 223 -12.42 9.88 2.64
N CYS A 224 -12.60 8.56 2.51
CA CYS A 224 -13.09 7.70 3.57
C CYS A 224 -11.93 6.97 4.27
N ILE A 225 -12.14 6.57 5.52
CA ILE A 225 -11.20 5.78 6.32
C ILE A 225 -11.89 4.49 6.74
N LEU A 226 -11.30 3.36 6.39
CA LEU A 226 -11.56 2.08 7.01
C LEU A 226 -10.49 1.83 8.08
N HIS A 227 -10.90 1.60 9.31
CA HIS A 227 -9.99 1.43 10.44
C HIS A 227 -10.42 0.25 11.31
N ASP A 228 -9.49 -0.60 11.73
CA ASP A 228 -9.81 -1.76 12.60
C ASP A 228 -10.93 -2.65 12.02
N ILE A 229 -10.86 -2.92 10.72
CA ILE A 229 -11.78 -3.87 10.06
C ILE A 229 -11.20 -5.27 10.18
N ARG A 230 -12.03 -6.26 10.47
CA ARG A 230 -11.61 -7.65 10.54
C ARG A 230 -12.42 -8.50 9.58
N MET A 231 -11.76 -9.17 8.64
CA MET A 231 -12.37 -10.11 7.70
C MET A 231 -11.67 -11.46 7.79
N GLU A 232 -12.41 -12.49 8.21
CA GLU A 232 -11.83 -13.81 8.48
C GLU A 232 -12.71 -14.94 7.94
N ASP A 233 -12.09 -15.83 7.17
CA ASP A 233 -12.71 -17.06 6.67
C ASP A 233 -14.06 -16.82 5.95
N CYS A 234 -14.15 -15.73 5.21
CA CYS A 234 -15.28 -15.42 4.33
C CYS A 234 -15.14 -16.19 3.01
N ASN A 235 -15.60 -17.43 2.95
CA ASN A 235 -15.36 -18.34 1.83
C ASN A 235 -16.63 -19.09 1.38
N SER A 236 -16.55 -19.75 0.23
CA SER A 236 -17.51 -20.81 -0.10
C SER A 236 -17.30 -22.00 0.86
N PRO A 237 -18.37 -22.60 1.39
CA PRO A 237 -18.26 -23.80 2.20
C PRO A 237 -17.82 -25.01 1.37
N ASP A 238 -18.03 -24.98 0.05
CA ASP A 238 -17.57 -26.01 -0.89
C ASP A 238 -16.17 -25.66 -1.44
N PRO A 239 -15.13 -26.49 -1.18
CA PRO A 239 -13.79 -26.31 -1.75
C PRO A 239 -13.72 -26.22 -3.27
N ASP A 240 -14.63 -26.86 -4.01
CA ASP A 240 -14.67 -26.76 -5.47
C ASP A 240 -15.14 -25.39 -5.92
N ASP A 241 -16.10 -24.81 -5.22
CA ASP A 241 -16.58 -23.46 -5.45
C ASP A 241 -15.55 -22.41 -5.06
N GLN A 242 -14.68 -22.69 -4.08
CA GLN A 242 -13.56 -21.80 -3.75
C GLN A 242 -12.68 -21.55 -4.99
N ARG A 243 -12.55 -22.51 -5.91
CA ARG A 243 -11.72 -22.41 -7.13
C ARG A 243 -12.42 -21.77 -8.32
N LYS A 244 -13.75 -21.67 -8.27
CA LYS A 244 -14.61 -21.26 -9.41
C LYS A 244 -15.29 -19.91 -9.17
N LEU A 245 -15.74 -19.68 -7.95
CA LEU A 245 -16.52 -18.51 -7.57
C LEU A 245 -15.60 -17.36 -7.20
N ARG A 246 -15.34 -16.49 -8.18
CA ARG A 246 -14.58 -15.26 -7.95
C ARG A 246 -15.28 -14.37 -6.94
N MET A 247 -14.54 -13.91 -5.92
CA MET A 247 -15.06 -13.02 -4.89
C MET A 247 -14.02 -12.00 -4.40
N TRP A 248 -14.47 -11.02 -3.62
CA TRP A 248 -13.59 -10.04 -3.00
C TRP A 248 -13.95 -9.81 -1.54
N TYR A 249 -12.95 -9.69 -0.67
CA TYR A 249 -13.17 -9.22 0.70
C TYR A 249 -13.53 -7.73 0.67
N LEU A 250 -12.68 -6.91 0.06
CA LEU A 250 -12.89 -5.48 -0.06
C LEU A 250 -12.67 -4.99 -1.50
N THR A 251 -13.65 -4.28 -2.07
CA THR A 251 -13.43 -3.47 -3.28
C THR A 251 -13.49 -1.99 -2.97
N ILE A 252 -12.61 -1.19 -3.59
CA ILE A 252 -12.53 0.26 -3.42
C ILE A 252 -12.72 0.96 -4.76
N ARG A 253 -13.66 1.90 -4.80
CA ARG A 253 -13.93 2.82 -5.91
C ARG A 253 -14.07 4.24 -5.38
N GLY A 254 -13.34 5.16 -6.01
CA GLY A 254 -13.25 6.56 -5.60
C GLY A 254 -11.81 6.95 -5.27
N ARG A 255 -11.61 8.06 -4.57
CA ARG A 255 -10.30 8.69 -4.37
C ARG A 255 -10.00 9.03 -2.92
N ASP A 256 -8.72 9.13 -2.61
CA ASP A 256 -8.20 9.63 -1.32
C ASP A 256 -8.64 8.80 -0.11
N ASN A 257 -8.92 7.50 -0.33
CA ASN A 257 -9.35 6.60 0.73
C ASN A 257 -8.16 6.02 1.50
N THR A 258 -8.40 5.62 2.74
CA THR A 258 -7.41 4.98 3.61
C THR A 258 -7.97 3.67 4.17
N VAL A 259 -7.21 2.59 4.13
CA VAL A 259 -7.47 1.33 4.83
C VAL A 259 -6.34 1.12 5.82
N ALA A 260 -6.65 1.18 7.12
CA ALA A 260 -5.66 1.17 8.17
C ALA A 260 -5.96 0.17 9.29
N ASN A 261 -4.90 -0.36 9.91
CA ASN A 261 -4.95 -1.18 11.13
C ASN A 261 -5.97 -2.32 11.07
N SER A 262 -6.19 -2.89 9.90
CA SER A 262 -7.21 -3.92 9.65
C SER A 262 -6.58 -5.30 9.47
N ILE A 263 -7.38 -6.35 9.66
CA ILE A 263 -6.97 -7.75 9.50
C ILE A 263 -7.78 -8.40 8.38
N PHE A 264 -7.08 -8.98 7.42
CA PHE A 264 -7.66 -9.80 6.35
C PHE A 264 -7.01 -11.19 6.43
N ALA A 265 -7.81 -12.22 6.73
CA ALA A 265 -7.29 -13.54 7.03
C ALA A 265 -8.11 -14.68 6.40
N ASP A 266 -7.42 -15.78 6.09
CA ASP A 266 -8.03 -17.07 5.76
C ASP A 266 -8.92 -17.05 4.49
N MET A 267 -8.64 -16.16 3.53
CA MET A 267 -9.32 -16.18 2.23
C MET A 267 -8.80 -17.33 1.38
N LYS A 268 -9.68 -18.27 1.03
CA LYS A 268 -9.40 -19.45 0.19
C LYS A 268 -9.99 -19.29 -1.21
N ASN A 269 -11.09 -18.55 -1.35
CA ASN A 269 -11.70 -18.34 -2.66
C ASN A 269 -10.78 -17.62 -3.66
N TYR A 270 -10.90 -18.00 -4.93
CA TYR A 270 -10.45 -17.25 -6.09
C TYR A 270 -10.93 -15.79 -6.01
N GLY A 271 -10.02 -14.85 -6.23
CA GLY A 271 -10.26 -13.40 -6.15
C GLY A 271 -9.24 -12.64 -5.29
N GLN A 272 -9.59 -11.46 -4.79
CA GLN A 272 -8.62 -10.59 -4.09
C GLN A 272 -9.09 -10.21 -2.67
N MET A 273 -8.15 -10.15 -1.72
CA MET A 273 -8.47 -9.65 -0.37
C MET A 273 -8.78 -8.15 -0.41
N LEU A 274 -7.98 -7.37 -1.15
CA LEU A 274 -8.23 -5.95 -1.38
C LEU A 274 -8.06 -5.62 -2.87
N ALA A 275 -9.12 -5.11 -3.49
CA ALA A 275 -9.13 -4.71 -4.89
C ALA A 275 -9.51 -3.24 -5.08
N ALA A 276 -8.58 -2.45 -5.63
CA ALA A 276 -8.82 -1.12 -6.17
C ALA A 276 -8.56 -1.14 -7.68
N GLN A 277 -9.35 -1.95 -8.40
CA GLN A 277 -9.10 -2.29 -9.80
C GLN A 277 -9.45 -1.15 -10.75
N GLU A 278 -10.65 -0.59 -10.63
CA GLU A 278 -11.09 0.53 -11.49
C GLU A 278 -10.57 1.85 -10.93
N LEU A 279 -9.72 2.53 -11.70
CA LEU A 279 -9.22 3.84 -11.29
C LEU A 279 -10.34 4.89 -11.46
N PRO A 280 -10.31 5.98 -10.67
CA PRO A 280 -11.27 7.08 -10.83
C PRO A 280 -11.27 7.62 -12.26
N ALA A 281 -12.45 7.91 -12.81
CA ALA A 281 -12.57 8.52 -14.13
C ALA A 281 -11.91 9.91 -14.17
N ASN A 282 -11.94 10.64 -13.05
CA ASN A 282 -11.32 11.95 -12.87
C ASN A 282 -10.45 11.95 -11.61
N GLY A 283 -9.23 12.49 -11.71
CA GLY A 283 -8.27 12.56 -10.61
C GLY A 283 -7.53 11.24 -10.37
N LEU A 284 -6.84 11.17 -9.23
CA LEU A 284 -6.00 10.03 -8.84
C LEU A 284 -6.68 9.18 -7.77
N LEU A 285 -6.39 7.89 -7.74
CA LEU A 285 -6.87 6.97 -6.71
C LEU A 285 -6.38 7.40 -5.31
N ARG A 286 -5.07 7.66 -5.15
CA ARG A 286 -4.42 8.05 -3.88
C ARG A 286 -4.89 7.22 -2.68
N LEU A 287 -4.98 5.91 -2.89
CA LEU A 287 -5.35 4.95 -1.85
C LEU A 287 -4.15 4.76 -0.92
N HIS A 288 -4.39 4.86 0.39
CA HIS A 288 -3.41 4.49 1.41
C HIS A 288 -3.81 3.16 2.05
N VAL A 289 -2.92 2.17 2.01
CA VAL A 289 -3.05 0.88 2.69
C VAL A 289 -1.98 0.83 3.77
N LEU A 290 -2.37 1.04 5.03
CA LEU A 290 -1.47 1.37 6.14
C LEU A 290 -1.58 0.36 7.27
N ASN A 291 -0.46 -0.22 7.71
CA ASN A 291 -0.39 -0.99 8.97
C ASN A 291 -1.42 -2.13 9.09
N ASN A 292 -1.86 -2.71 7.97
CA ASN A 292 -2.80 -3.83 7.97
C ASN A 292 -2.05 -5.16 8.12
N ARG A 293 -2.76 -6.19 8.57
CA ARG A 293 -2.27 -7.57 8.58
C ARG A 293 -3.03 -8.40 7.55
N PHE A 294 -2.31 -8.92 6.58
CA PHE A 294 -2.82 -9.89 5.61
C PHE A 294 -2.18 -11.24 5.94
N VAL A 295 -2.96 -12.22 6.35
CA VAL A 295 -2.40 -13.47 6.86
C VAL A 295 -3.13 -14.69 6.32
N ARG A 296 -2.39 -15.79 6.10
CA ARG A 296 -2.94 -17.09 5.71
C ARG A 296 -3.85 -17.00 4.48
N ARG A 297 -3.25 -16.64 3.34
CA ARG A 297 -3.87 -16.73 2.02
C ARG A 297 -3.32 -18.02 1.39
N PRO A 298 -3.92 -19.20 1.59
CA PRO A 298 -3.30 -20.46 1.20
C PRO A 298 -3.21 -20.61 -0.31
N TYR A 299 -2.19 -21.35 -0.78
CA TYR A 299 -2.18 -21.89 -2.12
C TYR A 299 -3.35 -22.86 -2.29
N VAL A 300 -4.18 -22.64 -3.31
CA VAL A 300 -5.33 -23.49 -3.60
C VAL A 300 -5.10 -24.26 -4.90
N ASP A 301 -4.74 -23.58 -5.99
CA ASP A 301 -4.31 -24.15 -7.27
C ASP A 301 -3.36 -23.21 -8.02
N ASN A 302 -3.01 -23.60 -9.25
CA ASN A 302 -2.17 -22.83 -10.16
C ASN A 302 -2.95 -21.79 -10.99
N GLN A 303 -4.24 -21.53 -10.71
CA GLN A 303 -4.97 -20.51 -11.46
C GLN A 303 -4.48 -19.11 -11.07
N ASN A 304 -4.59 -18.18 -12.01
CA ASN A 304 -4.35 -16.77 -11.75
C ASN A 304 -5.53 -16.16 -10.97
N GLY A 305 -5.27 -15.11 -10.20
CA GLY A 305 -6.26 -14.24 -9.57
C GLY A 305 -6.53 -14.59 -8.11
N TYR A 306 -5.48 -14.92 -7.35
CA TYR A 306 -5.50 -15.12 -5.90
C TYR A 306 -4.73 -14.03 -5.14
N GLU A 307 -4.50 -12.87 -5.75
CA GLU A 307 -3.68 -11.79 -5.19
C GLU A 307 -4.21 -11.31 -3.83
N VAL A 308 -3.31 -10.89 -2.95
CA VAL A 308 -3.70 -10.24 -1.70
C VAL A 308 -4.20 -8.83 -1.99
N ILE A 309 -3.40 -8.06 -2.73
CA ILE A 309 -3.74 -6.69 -3.11
C ILE A 309 -3.65 -6.55 -4.63
N GLN A 310 -4.69 -5.96 -5.24
CA GLN A 310 -4.65 -5.50 -6.62
C GLN A 310 -4.99 -4.00 -6.71
N ILE A 311 -4.10 -3.23 -7.34
CA ILE A 311 -4.36 -1.83 -7.71
C ILE A 311 -4.30 -1.70 -9.23
N GLY A 312 -5.38 -1.21 -9.84
CA GLY A 312 -5.52 -1.16 -11.29
C GLY A 312 -5.95 -2.49 -11.92
N TRP A 313 -6.21 -2.46 -13.22
CA TRP A 313 -6.34 -3.64 -14.07
C TRP A 313 -5.74 -3.36 -15.45
N SER A 314 -5.60 -4.37 -16.30
CA SER A 314 -4.92 -4.23 -17.60
C SER A 314 -5.51 -3.12 -18.48
N GLY A 315 -6.83 -2.90 -18.44
CA GLY A 315 -7.49 -1.83 -19.18
C GLY A 315 -7.20 -0.41 -18.68
N GLU A 316 -6.56 -0.25 -17.51
CA GLU A 316 -6.08 1.06 -17.03
C GLU A 316 -4.79 1.50 -17.69
N LYS A 317 -4.16 0.65 -18.51
CA LYS A 317 -3.01 1.01 -19.37
C LYS A 317 -1.92 1.77 -18.61
N ALA A 318 -1.57 1.26 -17.42
CA ALA A 318 -0.54 1.84 -16.55
C ALA A 318 -0.79 3.33 -16.18
N LYS A 319 -2.04 3.79 -16.10
CA LYS A 319 -2.39 5.11 -15.55
C LYS A 319 -1.85 5.30 -14.13
N SER A 320 -1.58 6.55 -13.78
CA SER A 320 -1.16 6.95 -12.43
C SER A 320 -2.25 6.68 -11.39
N ALA A 321 -1.89 5.97 -10.32
CA ALA A 321 -2.74 5.77 -9.14
C ALA A 321 -2.31 6.66 -7.97
N ALA A 322 -1.02 7.00 -7.84
CA ALA A 322 -0.49 7.81 -6.74
C ALA A 322 -0.80 7.22 -5.34
N SER A 323 -0.83 5.90 -5.23
CA SER A 323 -1.21 5.17 -4.02
C SER A 323 0.01 4.81 -3.16
N LEU A 324 -0.24 4.57 -1.88
CA LEU A 324 0.75 4.21 -0.87
C LEU A 324 0.38 2.89 -0.19
N ILE A 325 1.30 1.94 -0.16
CA ILE A 325 1.22 0.68 0.59
C ILE A 325 2.35 0.71 1.62
N GLN A 326 2.03 0.96 2.89
CA GLN A 326 3.02 1.18 3.94
C GLN A 326 2.75 0.44 5.24
N GLY A 327 3.82 -0.10 5.86
CA GLY A 327 3.74 -0.62 7.23
C GLY A 327 2.94 -1.92 7.38
N ASN A 328 2.50 -2.52 6.28
CA ASN A 328 1.65 -3.71 6.33
C ASN A 328 2.49 -4.97 6.64
N TYR A 329 1.84 -5.95 7.26
CA TYR A 329 2.42 -7.25 7.57
C TYR A 329 1.70 -8.34 6.78
N PHE A 330 2.44 -9.03 5.92
CA PHE A 330 1.97 -10.16 5.12
C PHE A 330 2.61 -11.44 5.67
N GLU A 331 1.81 -12.45 6.00
CA GLU A 331 2.34 -13.71 6.53
C GLU A 331 1.64 -14.94 5.96
N ASN A 332 2.43 -15.87 5.42
CA ASN A 332 1.95 -17.10 4.78
C ASN A 332 0.85 -16.79 3.75
N CYS A 333 1.13 -15.82 2.89
CA CYS A 333 0.29 -15.49 1.75
C CYS A 333 0.87 -16.16 0.51
N ASP A 334 0.26 -17.26 0.11
CA ASP A 334 0.75 -18.24 -0.86
C ASP A 334 -0.25 -18.44 -2.02
N GLY A 335 -1.27 -17.59 -2.14
CA GLY A 335 -2.38 -17.78 -3.06
C GLY A 335 -1.98 -17.93 -4.52
N GLU A 336 -1.01 -17.12 -4.97
CA GLU A 336 -0.46 -17.19 -6.33
C GLU A 336 0.91 -16.50 -6.41
N ASN A 337 1.48 -16.37 -7.62
CA ASN A 337 2.77 -15.73 -7.79
C ASN A 337 2.74 -14.19 -7.66
N GLU A 338 1.61 -13.51 -7.87
CA GLU A 338 1.45 -12.07 -7.62
C GLU A 338 0.80 -11.81 -6.25
N LEU A 339 1.61 -11.62 -5.20
CA LEU A 339 1.09 -11.33 -3.86
C LEU A 339 0.45 -9.93 -3.82
N ILE A 340 1.20 -8.93 -4.28
CA ILE A 340 0.67 -7.60 -4.63
C ILE A 340 0.80 -7.46 -6.14
N THR A 341 -0.29 -7.21 -6.85
CA THR A 341 -0.25 -6.91 -8.29
C THR A 341 -0.57 -5.43 -8.53
N LEU A 342 0.40 -4.72 -9.11
CA LEU A 342 0.30 -3.32 -9.48
C LEU A 342 0.11 -3.23 -10.99
N LYS A 343 -1.11 -2.87 -11.39
CA LYS A 343 -1.53 -2.62 -12.78
C LYS A 343 -1.84 -1.13 -12.98
N ALA A 344 -1.07 -0.28 -12.29
CA ALA A 344 -1.11 1.17 -12.32
C ALA A 344 0.28 1.75 -11.94
N SER A 345 0.50 3.03 -12.20
CA SER A 345 1.77 3.75 -12.02
C SER A 345 1.79 4.64 -10.76
N ASP A 346 2.99 5.14 -10.43
CA ASP A 346 3.21 6.15 -9.38
C ASP A 346 2.83 5.65 -7.97
N ILE A 347 3.13 4.38 -7.68
CA ILE A 347 2.80 3.75 -6.40
C ILE A 347 4.05 3.65 -5.54
N VAL A 348 3.90 3.91 -4.24
CA VAL A 348 4.95 3.69 -3.24
C VAL A 348 4.61 2.46 -2.41
N VAL A 349 5.51 1.50 -2.35
CA VAL A 349 5.44 0.31 -1.51
C VAL A 349 6.60 0.38 -0.53
N ARG A 350 6.35 0.73 0.73
CA ARG A 350 7.45 0.95 1.68
C ARG A 350 7.24 0.40 3.08
N GLN A 351 8.32 0.00 3.74
CA GLN A 351 8.30 -0.40 5.14
C GLN A 351 7.30 -1.53 5.44
N ASN A 352 7.02 -2.42 4.48
CA ASN A 352 6.17 -3.59 4.68
C ASN A 352 7.02 -4.81 5.06
N ASN A 353 6.40 -5.77 5.75
CA ASN A 353 7.02 -7.04 6.10
C ASN A 353 6.31 -8.17 5.35
N PHE A 354 7.04 -8.94 4.55
CA PHE A 354 6.57 -10.13 3.84
C PHE A 354 7.26 -11.35 4.45
N VAL A 355 6.49 -12.18 5.15
CA VAL A 355 7.05 -13.21 6.04
C VAL A 355 6.52 -14.59 5.65
N GLY A 356 7.40 -15.41 5.09
CA GLY A 356 7.07 -16.76 4.64
C GLY A 356 6.07 -16.81 3.48
N CYS A 357 5.91 -15.71 2.74
CA CYS A 357 4.95 -15.60 1.64
C CYS A 357 5.50 -16.17 0.33
N GLN A 358 4.76 -17.07 -0.31
CA GLN A 358 5.06 -17.53 -1.67
C GLN A 358 4.44 -16.57 -2.70
N GLY A 359 5.29 -15.81 -3.38
CA GLY A 359 4.87 -14.80 -4.36
C GLY A 359 5.82 -13.60 -4.39
N VAL A 360 5.46 -12.57 -5.15
CA VAL A 360 6.23 -11.32 -5.27
C VAL A 360 5.34 -10.08 -5.22
N VAL A 361 5.94 -8.94 -4.94
CA VAL A 361 5.40 -7.64 -5.36
C VAL A 361 5.59 -7.54 -6.87
N SER A 362 4.50 -7.70 -7.63
CA SER A 362 4.49 -7.69 -9.09
C SER A 362 4.09 -6.31 -9.61
N VAL A 363 5.04 -5.60 -10.20
CA VAL A 363 4.73 -4.47 -11.08
C VAL A 363 4.36 -5.03 -12.45
N ARG A 364 3.08 -5.38 -12.57
CA ARG A 364 2.55 -6.14 -13.70
C ARG A 364 2.21 -5.25 -14.90
N ALA A 365 1.73 -4.03 -14.65
CA ALA A 365 1.41 -3.07 -15.71
C ALA A 365 1.45 -1.64 -15.13
N GLY A 366 2.65 -1.14 -14.85
CA GLY A 366 2.84 0.16 -14.19
C GLY A 366 4.21 0.75 -14.48
N ASN A 367 4.39 2.02 -14.14
CA ASN A 367 5.64 2.76 -14.24
C ASN A 367 5.88 3.52 -12.92
N ARG A 368 7.12 3.92 -12.66
CA ARG A 368 7.47 4.84 -11.55
C ARG A 368 6.98 4.34 -10.20
N VAL A 369 7.27 3.08 -9.92
CA VAL A 369 6.97 2.45 -8.62
C VAL A 369 8.22 2.52 -7.76
N LEU A 370 8.07 3.01 -6.54
CA LEU A 370 9.11 2.99 -5.50
C LEU A 370 8.84 1.81 -4.56
N VAL A 371 9.82 0.91 -4.44
CA VAL A 371 9.82 -0.17 -3.45
C VAL A 371 10.96 0.09 -2.47
N GLU A 372 10.63 0.57 -1.27
CA GLU A 372 11.59 1.15 -0.34
C GLU A 372 11.52 0.55 1.07
N GLY A 373 12.66 0.12 1.63
CA GLY A 373 12.71 -0.20 3.07
C GLY A 373 11.82 -1.39 3.48
N ASN A 374 11.44 -2.29 2.57
CA ASN A 374 10.63 -3.45 2.88
C ASN A 374 11.51 -4.63 3.34
N VAL A 375 10.95 -5.53 4.14
CA VAL A 375 11.57 -6.79 4.53
C VAL A 375 10.86 -7.95 3.84
N PHE A 376 11.59 -8.69 3.02
CA PHE A 376 11.15 -9.93 2.40
C PHE A 376 11.90 -11.09 3.05
N ASP A 377 11.25 -11.75 4.00
CA ASP A 377 11.79 -12.88 4.74
C ASP A 377 11.11 -14.17 4.27
N GLY A 378 11.84 -14.98 3.50
CA GLY A 378 11.31 -16.25 3.01
C GLY A 378 11.13 -17.31 4.09
N ARG A 379 11.75 -17.16 5.27
CA ARG A 379 11.82 -18.20 6.31
C ARG A 379 12.20 -19.58 5.76
N ASP A 380 13.10 -19.61 4.78
CA ASP A 380 13.55 -20.82 4.08
C ASP A 380 12.44 -21.62 3.36
N ARG A 381 11.25 -21.03 3.19
CA ARG A 381 10.16 -21.67 2.45
C ARG A 381 10.46 -21.64 0.94
N PRO A 382 10.13 -22.70 0.19
CA PRO A 382 10.29 -22.72 -1.26
C PRO A 382 9.39 -21.70 -1.93
N ASN A 383 9.73 -21.31 -3.17
CA ASN A 383 8.94 -20.38 -4.01
C ASN A 383 8.70 -19.01 -3.37
N THR A 384 9.63 -18.54 -2.54
CA THR A 384 9.59 -17.22 -1.93
C THR A 384 10.39 -16.23 -2.79
N GLY A 385 9.81 -15.07 -3.09
CA GLY A 385 10.42 -14.06 -3.95
C GLY A 385 10.29 -12.66 -3.38
N GLY A 386 10.90 -11.69 -4.04
CA GLY A 386 10.83 -10.29 -3.65
C GLY A 386 9.97 -9.49 -4.62
N VAL A 387 10.58 -8.97 -5.68
CA VAL A 387 9.95 -8.02 -6.61
C VAL A 387 10.07 -8.50 -8.06
N ARG A 388 8.98 -8.41 -8.81
CA ARG A 388 8.97 -8.64 -10.26
C ARG A 388 8.55 -7.38 -11.02
N LEU A 389 9.30 -7.04 -12.05
CA LEU A 389 9.22 -5.75 -12.73
C LEU A 389 8.92 -5.87 -14.21
N GLN A 390 8.00 -5.03 -14.64
CA GLN A 390 7.69 -4.65 -16.02
C GLN A 390 7.45 -3.14 -16.04
N GLY A 391 7.60 -2.51 -17.20
CA GLY A 391 7.47 -1.06 -17.33
C GLY A 391 8.71 -0.29 -16.88
N SER A 392 8.55 1.01 -16.68
CA SER A 392 9.69 1.93 -16.64
C SER A 392 9.79 2.79 -15.39
N GLY A 393 11.01 3.21 -15.05
CA GLY A 393 11.25 4.24 -14.03
C GLY A 393 11.14 3.75 -12.60
N HIS A 394 11.28 2.45 -12.34
CA HIS A 394 11.14 1.88 -10.99
C HIS A 394 12.40 2.10 -10.15
N VAL A 395 12.20 2.20 -8.84
CA VAL A 395 13.29 2.30 -7.87
C VAL A 395 13.07 1.26 -6.77
N ILE A 396 14.05 0.38 -6.60
CA ILE A 396 14.07 -0.66 -5.57
C ILE A 396 15.24 -0.37 -4.65
N ILE A 397 14.96 0.19 -3.46
CA ILE A 397 15.98 0.79 -2.62
C ILE A 397 15.83 0.44 -1.14
N ASP A 398 16.96 0.24 -0.45
CA ASP A 398 17.01 0.01 1.00
C ASP A 398 16.15 -1.18 1.50
N ASN A 399 15.83 -2.15 0.62
CA ASN A 399 15.07 -3.34 1.02
C ASN A 399 15.99 -4.42 1.58
N VAL A 400 15.45 -5.23 2.50
CA VAL A 400 16.10 -6.44 3.01
C VAL A 400 15.40 -7.65 2.40
N PHE A 401 16.14 -8.42 1.61
CA PHE A 401 15.73 -9.72 1.11
C PHE A 401 16.53 -10.78 1.87
N ARG A 402 15.85 -11.68 2.58
CA ARG A 402 16.53 -12.74 3.33
C ARG A 402 15.84 -14.07 3.23
N HIS A 403 16.64 -15.14 3.23
CA HIS A 403 16.16 -16.52 3.28
C HIS A 403 15.14 -16.87 2.18
N LEU A 404 15.22 -16.19 1.02
CA LEU A 404 14.38 -16.46 -0.14
C LEU A 404 14.92 -17.66 -0.90
N ARG A 405 14.08 -18.67 -1.10
CA ARG A 405 14.47 -19.95 -1.70
C ARG A 405 14.00 -20.08 -3.12
N LYS A 406 14.89 -20.65 -3.94
CA LYS A 406 14.78 -20.64 -5.40
C LYS A 406 13.39 -21.14 -5.82
N PRO A 407 12.67 -20.38 -6.65
CA PRO A 407 11.39 -20.84 -7.15
C PRO A 407 11.56 -21.96 -8.19
N LYS A 408 10.56 -22.82 -8.32
CA LYS A 408 10.51 -23.81 -9.43
C LYS A 408 10.56 -23.14 -10.81
N ASN A 409 10.07 -21.90 -10.91
CA ASN A 409 10.00 -21.11 -12.15
C ASN A 409 10.56 -19.70 -11.94
N TYR A 410 11.05 -19.03 -13.00
CA TYR A 410 11.74 -17.73 -12.94
C TYR A 410 10.92 -16.54 -12.36
N TYR A 411 9.63 -16.73 -12.11
CA TYR A 411 8.68 -15.70 -11.72
C TYR A 411 8.81 -15.13 -10.31
N SER A 412 9.43 -15.87 -9.39
CA SER A 412 9.49 -15.50 -7.97
C SER A 412 10.94 -15.40 -7.49
N TRP A 413 11.83 -14.89 -8.33
CA TRP A 413 13.20 -14.55 -7.89
C TRP A 413 13.17 -13.39 -6.89
N THR A 414 14.28 -13.18 -6.18
CA THR A 414 14.42 -12.05 -5.27
C THR A 414 14.14 -10.73 -5.98
N ILE A 415 14.81 -10.47 -7.11
CA ILE A 415 14.38 -9.46 -8.07
C ILE A 415 14.38 -10.05 -9.48
N SER A 416 13.31 -9.81 -10.25
CA SER A 416 13.23 -10.23 -11.65
C SER A 416 12.66 -9.16 -12.57
N LEU A 417 13.25 -9.02 -13.75
CA LEU A 417 12.79 -8.12 -14.80
C LEU A 417 12.36 -8.95 -16.00
N MET A 418 11.13 -8.76 -16.49
CA MET A 418 10.58 -9.58 -17.58
C MET A 418 10.99 -9.09 -18.97
N ALA A 419 11.08 -10.03 -19.91
CA ALA A 419 11.05 -9.72 -21.34
C ALA A 419 9.66 -9.18 -21.75
N ALA A 420 9.61 -8.39 -22.81
CA ALA A 420 8.46 -7.57 -23.16
C ALA A 420 8.02 -7.70 -24.64
N SER A 421 6.74 -7.44 -24.89
CA SER A 421 6.16 -7.36 -26.24
C SER A 421 6.16 -5.94 -26.81
N CYS A 422 6.20 -4.92 -25.95
CA CYS A 422 6.12 -3.52 -26.36
C CYS A 422 7.06 -2.62 -25.55
N GLU A 423 7.41 -1.45 -26.11
CA GLU A 423 8.26 -0.46 -25.42
C GLU A 423 7.58 0.13 -24.19
N ASN A 424 6.30 0.49 -24.30
CA ASN A 424 5.48 0.96 -23.19
C ASN A 424 4.19 0.15 -23.13
N TYR A 425 3.73 -0.13 -21.91
CA TYR A 425 2.49 -0.87 -21.71
C TYR A 425 1.29 -0.10 -22.27
N GLY A 426 0.45 -0.76 -23.06
CA GLY A 426 -0.70 -0.12 -23.72
C GLY A 426 -0.38 0.51 -25.08
N ASP A 427 0.88 0.50 -25.53
CA ASP A 427 1.26 0.91 -26.89
C ASP A 427 0.44 0.11 -27.93
N GLY A 428 -0.06 0.79 -28.95
CA GLY A 428 -0.92 0.18 -29.98
C GLY A 428 -2.29 -0.29 -29.46
N GLY A 429 -2.65 0.00 -28.20
CA GLY A 429 -3.89 -0.42 -27.57
C GLY A 429 -3.87 -1.84 -26.98
N ASP A 430 -2.76 -2.57 -27.07
CA ASP A 430 -2.63 -3.92 -26.52
C ASP A 430 -2.56 -3.90 -24.98
N VAL A 431 -3.46 -4.65 -24.36
CA VAL A 431 -3.58 -4.81 -22.91
C VAL A 431 -3.26 -6.24 -22.44
N ALA A 432 -2.88 -7.13 -23.36
CA ALA A 432 -2.46 -8.50 -23.08
C ALA A 432 -0.92 -8.66 -23.02
N GLY A 433 -0.19 -7.70 -23.57
CA GLY A 433 1.27 -7.67 -23.59
C GLY A 433 1.97 -7.34 -22.28
N TYR A 434 3.29 -7.12 -22.40
CA TYR A 434 4.19 -6.71 -21.33
C TYR A 434 5.01 -5.51 -21.80
N GLY A 435 5.06 -4.45 -20.98
CA GLY A 435 5.86 -3.26 -21.25
C GLY A 435 7.31 -3.48 -20.86
N ARG A 436 8.24 -2.99 -21.69
CA ARG A 436 9.69 -3.16 -21.50
C ARG A 436 10.14 -2.64 -20.15
N ALA A 437 10.82 -3.51 -19.39
CA ALA A 437 11.52 -3.12 -18.17
C ALA A 437 12.67 -2.15 -18.51
N LYS A 438 12.57 -0.87 -18.15
CA LYS A 438 13.62 0.12 -18.48
C LYS A 438 13.75 1.26 -17.48
N ASP A 439 14.93 1.86 -17.42
CA ASP A 439 15.21 3.00 -16.53
C ASP A 439 14.97 2.64 -15.05
N ILE A 440 15.57 1.54 -14.60
CA ILE A 440 15.34 0.96 -13.27
C ILE A 440 16.59 1.11 -12.42
N LEU A 441 16.40 1.58 -11.18
CA LEU A 441 17.43 1.67 -10.16
C LEU A 441 17.20 0.58 -9.09
N ILE A 442 18.22 -0.24 -8.83
CA ILE A 442 18.28 -1.21 -7.75
C ILE A 442 19.47 -0.82 -6.87
N ALA A 443 19.20 -0.19 -5.73
CA ALA A 443 20.25 0.43 -4.92
C ALA A 443 20.18 0.06 -3.44
N ARG A 444 21.33 -0.10 -2.78
CA ARG A 444 21.43 -0.24 -1.31
C ARG A 444 20.52 -1.32 -0.69
N ASN A 445 20.17 -2.34 -1.45
CA ASN A 445 19.44 -3.48 -0.92
C ASN A 445 20.40 -4.46 -0.27
N LEU A 446 19.93 -5.14 0.77
CA LEU A 446 20.62 -6.28 1.38
C LEU A 446 19.99 -7.57 0.86
N PHE A 447 20.80 -8.43 0.25
CA PHE A 447 20.44 -9.79 -0.12
C PHE A 447 21.19 -10.71 0.86
N ASP A 448 20.47 -11.39 1.75
CA ASP A 448 21.05 -12.23 2.79
C ASP A 448 20.56 -13.68 2.68
N SER A 449 21.46 -14.57 2.29
CA SER A 449 21.19 -16.01 2.21
C SER A 449 20.05 -16.39 1.25
N CYS A 450 19.86 -15.61 0.19
CA CYS A 450 18.93 -15.90 -0.91
C CYS A 450 19.55 -16.89 -1.91
N ASP A 451 18.76 -17.82 -2.44
CA ASP A 451 19.25 -18.77 -3.47
C ASP A 451 19.40 -18.12 -4.86
N SER A 452 18.74 -17.00 -5.09
CA SER A 452 18.88 -16.16 -6.28
C SER A 452 18.79 -14.68 -5.92
N SER A 453 19.50 -13.86 -6.68
CA SER A 453 19.65 -12.42 -6.54
C SER A 453 18.80 -11.72 -7.60
N ILE A 454 19.37 -11.44 -8.78
CA ILE A 454 18.70 -10.68 -9.84
C ILE A 454 18.64 -11.47 -11.14
N ALA A 455 17.46 -11.51 -11.78
CA ALA A 455 17.27 -12.03 -13.14
C ALA A 455 16.85 -10.93 -14.12
N LEU A 456 17.49 -10.91 -15.29
CA LEU A 456 17.17 -10.00 -16.38
C LEU A 456 16.58 -10.74 -17.59
N GLY A 457 15.44 -10.25 -18.07
CA GLY A 457 14.80 -10.75 -19.29
C GLY A 457 14.12 -12.10 -19.10
N ILE A 458 13.56 -12.36 -17.91
CA ILE A 458 12.87 -13.63 -17.65
C ILE A 458 11.70 -13.82 -18.62
N TYR A 459 11.37 -15.10 -18.85
CA TYR A 459 10.29 -15.52 -19.75
C TYR A 459 10.46 -15.03 -21.20
N PRO A 460 11.65 -15.19 -21.81
CA PRO A 460 11.85 -14.83 -23.22
C PRO A 460 10.97 -15.73 -24.10
N ARG A 461 10.26 -15.12 -25.05
CA ARG A 461 9.45 -15.82 -26.06
C ARG A 461 9.59 -15.09 -27.39
N PRO A 462 9.30 -15.74 -28.53
CA PRO A 462 9.26 -15.05 -29.83
C PRO A 462 8.36 -13.81 -29.83
N LYS A 463 7.23 -13.85 -29.10
CA LYS A 463 6.32 -12.72 -28.91
C LYS A 463 6.73 -11.68 -27.85
N TYR A 464 7.81 -11.95 -27.11
CA TYR A 464 8.39 -11.04 -26.10
C TYR A 464 9.87 -10.80 -26.39
N PRO A 465 10.21 -10.18 -27.54
CA PRO A 465 11.60 -10.05 -27.98
C PRO A 465 12.38 -8.96 -27.23
N LEU A 466 11.69 -8.06 -26.52
CA LEU A 466 12.33 -6.89 -25.91
C LEU A 466 12.91 -7.25 -24.54
N LEU A 467 14.23 -7.29 -24.44
CA LEU A 467 14.95 -7.47 -23.17
C LEU A 467 14.98 -6.17 -22.35
N PRO A 468 15.22 -6.23 -21.02
CA PRO A 468 15.37 -5.03 -20.19
C PRO A 468 16.44 -4.06 -20.72
N ARG A 469 16.40 -2.78 -20.32
CA ARG A 469 17.36 -1.78 -20.81
C ARG A 469 17.60 -0.68 -19.78
N ARG A 470 18.84 -0.18 -19.67
CA ARG A 470 19.23 0.89 -18.71
C ARG A 470 18.87 0.51 -17.27
N ILE A 471 19.55 -0.53 -16.79
CA ILE A 471 19.38 -1.05 -15.43
C ILE A 471 20.62 -0.70 -14.63
N ARG A 472 20.43 0.01 -13.52
CA ARG A 472 21.49 0.40 -12.59
C ARG A 472 21.39 -0.45 -11.32
N VAL A 473 22.44 -1.19 -11.00
CA VAL A 473 22.55 -2.01 -9.78
C VAL A 473 23.73 -1.48 -8.97
N ILE A 474 23.47 -0.70 -7.93
CA ILE A 474 24.51 0.08 -7.25
C ILE A 474 24.46 -0.06 -5.73
N ASP A 475 25.61 -0.07 -5.07
CA ASP A 475 25.74 -0.03 -3.60
C ASP A 475 24.96 -1.15 -2.85
N ASN A 476 24.63 -2.26 -3.51
CA ASN A 476 23.92 -3.37 -2.87
C ASN A 476 24.90 -4.29 -2.13
N VAL A 477 24.41 -5.00 -1.11
CA VAL A 477 25.18 -6.00 -0.37
C VAL A 477 24.59 -7.39 -0.63
N PHE A 478 25.42 -8.30 -1.14
CA PHE A 478 25.05 -9.69 -1.38
C PHE A 478 25.83 -10.58 -0.42
N ARG A 479 25.13 -11.17 0.55
CA ARG A 479 25.67 -12.12 1.52
C ARG A 479 25.19 -13.53 1.21
N SER A 480 26.11 -14.45 0.97
CA SER A 480 25.76 -15.83 0.61
C SER A 480 26.79 -16.83 1.10
N LYS A 481 26.39 -18.11 1.21
CA LYS A 481 27.32 -19.22 1.56
C LYS A 481 28.37 -19.49 0.47
N LYS A 482 28.10 -19.05 -0.76
CA LYS A 482 29.00 -19.16 -1.91
C LYS A 482 29.50 -17.77 -2.26
N LEU A 483 30.72 -17.68 -2.77
CA LEU A 483 31.21 -16.43 -3.35
C LEU A 483 30.43 -16.12 -4.63
N LEU A 484 29.77 -14.97 -4.66
CA LEU A 484 29.14 -14.42 -5.85
C LEU A 484 30.12 -13.47 -6.54
N THR A 485 30.14 -13.50 -7.88
CA THR A 485 31.00 -12.64 -8.71
C THR A 485 30.19 -11.61 -9.52
N SER A 486 28.86 -11.69 -9.45
CA SER A 486 27.92 -10.82 -10.16
C SER A 486 26.64 -10.70 -9.34
N PRO A 487 25.93 -9.57 -9.39
CA PRO A 487 24.58 -9.45 -8.80
C PRO A 487 23.53 -10.23 -9.62
N PHE A 488 23.87 -10.67 -10.84
CA PHE A 488 22.96 -11.35 -11.75
C PHE A 488 23.22 -12.86 -11.76
N ASP A 489 22.24 -13.66 -11.35
CA ASP A 489 22.31 -15.12 -11.55
C ASP A 489 21.69 -15.55 -12.88
N TYR A 490 20.96 -14.66 -13.56
CA TYR A 490 20.42 -14.89 -14.89
C TYR A 490 20.38 -13.62 -15.71
N VAL A 491 20.89 -13.73 -16.94
CA VAL A 491 20.74 -12.74 -18.00
C VAL A 491 20.24 -13.48 -19.22
N ALA A 492 19.12 -13.04 -19.78
CA ALA A 492 18.56 -13.65 -20.97
C ALA A 492 19.56 -13.64 -22.15
N PRO A 493 19.51 -14.65 -23.04
CA PRO A 493 20.31 -14.65 -24.26
C PRO A 493 20.05 -13.38 -25.07
N ASP A 494 21.11 -12.62 -25.32
CA ASP A 494 21.08 -11.33 -26.00
C ASP A 494 22.08 -11.33 -27.15
N PRO A 495 21.68 -11.76 -28.36
CA PRO A 495 22.57 -11.85 -29.51
C PRO A 495 23.02 -10.47 -30.05
N THR A 496 22.30 -9.39 -29.71
CA THR A 496 22.68 -8.02 -30.15
C THR A 496 23.65 -7.36 -29.17
N GLY A 497 23.71 -7.84 -27.92
CA GLY A 497 24.55 -7.28 -26.85
C GLY A 497 24.03 -5.97 -26.26
N GLU A 498 22.85 -5.50 -26.69
CA GLU A 498 22.24 -4.25 -26.23
C GLU A 498 21.91 -4.23 -24.74
N LEU A 499 21.47 -5.37 -24.19
CA LEU A 499 21.16 -5.48 -22.76
C LEU A 499 22.43 -5.15 -21.97
N LYS A 500 23.52 -5.88 -22.23
CA LYS A 500 24.80 -5.71 -21.54
C LYS A 500 25.36 -4.29 -21.70
N ALA A 501 25.24 -3.69 -22.88
CA ALA A 501 25.74 -2.33 -23.15
C ALA A 501 25.03 -1.23 -22.31
N THR A 502 23.88 -1.53 -21.71
CA THR A 502 23.10 -0.57 -20.90
C THR A 502 22.99 -0.95 -19.43
N LEU A 503 23.71 -1.99 -18.98
CA LEU A 503 23.82 -2.32 -17.57
C LEU A 503 24.89 -1.46 -16.92
N VAL A 504 24.58 -0.95 -15.73
CA VAL A 504 25.53 -0.22 -14.90
C VAL A 504 25.59 -0.90 -13.53
N GLU A 505 26.77 -1.37 -13.17
CA GLU A 505 27.06 -1.93 -11.85
C GLU A 505 28.16 -1.10 -11.18
N SER A 506 27.94 -0.68 -9.93
CA SER A 506 28.96 0.06 -9.18
C SER A 506 28.84 -0.20 -7.68
N ASN A 507 29.98 -0.34 -7.00
CA ASN A 507 30.07 -0.44 -5.53
C ASN A 507 29.22 -1.54 -4.87
N ASN A 508 28.81 -2.56 -5.62
CA ASN A 508 28.16 -3.73 -5.03
C ASN A 508 29.18 -4.54 -4.21
N ARG A 509 28.81 -4.98 -3.02
CA ARG A 509 29.65 -5.79 -2.12
C ARG A 509 29.17 -7.24 -2.12
N PHE A 510 30.11 -8.18 -2.21
CA PHE A 510 29.85 -9.61 -2.16
C PHE A 510 30.57 -10.20 -0.94
N GLU A 511 29.80 -10.73 0.00
CA GLU A 511 30.29 -11.22 1.29
C GLU A 511 29.97 -12.71 1.43
N VAL A 512 30.96 -13.51 1.84
CA VAL A 512 30.75 -14.94 2.13
C VAL A 512 30.41 -15.11 3.60
N ILE A 513 29.25 -15.69 3.87
CA ILE A 513 28.82 -16.04 5.24
C ILE A 513 29.36 -17.44 5.54
N ARG A 514 30.06 -17.59 6.67
CA ARG A 514 30.61 -18.87 7.14
C ARG A 514 29.60 -19.69 7.92
#